data_AF-A0A3D4NRD0-F1
#
_entry.id   AF-A0A3D4NRD0-F1
#
_cell.length_a   1.000
_cell.length_b   1.000
_cell.length_c   1.000
_cell.angle_alpha   90.00
_cell.angle_beta   90.00
_cell.angle_gamma   90.00
#
_symmetry.space_group_name_H-M   'P 1'
#
loop_
_entity.id
_entity.type
_entity.pdbx_description
1 polymer ?
#
loop_
_entity_poly.entity_id
_entity_poly.type
_entity_poly.pdbx_seq_one_letter_code
_entity_poly.pdbx_strand_id
1 'polypeptide(L)'
;ASERTRYSRALISYDNPANNYDTDVTAVTDAKLQRRYGDNPLEISAIGCTRESEAQRRGKWALLTNSRDRAISFRVGLDGRIPLPGYVIPVADELLAGRAIGGRI
;
A
#
# COMPACT_ATOMS: atom_id res chain seq x y z
N ALA A 1 13.39 -3.76 -7.05
CA ALA A 1 11.96 -4.11 -7.15
C ALA A 1 11.54 -3.92 -8.60
N SER A 2 11.07 -4.99 -9.25
CA SER A 2 10.70 -4.96 -10.68
C SER A 2 9.56 -3.97 -10.92
N GLU A 3 9.65 -3.14 -11.96
CA GLU A 3 8.59 -2.19 -12.35
C GLU A 3 7.25 -2.88 -12.60
N ARG A 4 7.27 -4.18 -12.95
CA ARG A 4 6.07 -5.00 -13.16
C ARG A 4 5.22 -5.25 -11.91
N THR A 5 5.72 -4.95 -10.71
CA THR A 5 5.00 -5.18 -9.45
C THR A 5 4.29 -3.92 -8.92
N ARG A 6 4.35 -2.79 -9.63
CA ARG A 6 3.68 -1.54 -9.20
C ARG A 6 2.34 -1.36 -9.90
N TYR A 7 1.25 -1.45 -9.14
CA TYR A 7 -0.11 -1.24 -9.64
C TYR A 7 -0.42 0.26 -9.65
N SER A 8 -1.10 0.74 -10.69
CA SER A 8 -1.48 2.14 -10.84
C SER A 8 -2.99 2.37 -10.76
N ARG A 9 -3.78 1.34 -11.05
CA ARG A 9 -5.24 1.33 -10.93
C ARG A 9 -5.69 0.13 -10.12
N ALA A 10 -6.75 0.28 -9.35
CA ALA A 10 -7.46 -0.82 -8.70
C ALA A 10 -8.91 -0.86 -9.20
N LEU A 11 -9.36 -2.03 -9.63
CA LEU A 11 -10.74 -2.37 -9.95
C LEU A 11 -11.29 -3.17 -8.77
N ILE A 12 -12.34 -2.68 -8.15
CA ILE A 12 -12.88 -3.25 -6.91
C ILE A 12 -14.33 -3.65 -7.16
N SER A 13 -14.61 -4.94 -7.05
CA SER A 13 -15.98 -5.44 -7.09
C SER A 13 -16.64 -5.34 -5.71
N TYR A 14 -17.89 -4.90 -5.66
CA TYR A 14 -18.70 -4.72 -4.46
C TYR A 14 -20.17 -5.03 -4.75
N ASP A 15 -20.96 -5.33 -3.72
CA ASP A 15 -22.36 -5.71 -3.87
C ASP A 15 -23.25 -4.46 -3.82
N ASN A 16 -23.88 -4.08 -4.93
CA ASN A 16 -24.58 -2.79 -5.02
C ASN A 16 -26.05 -2.89 -4.55
N PRO A 17 -26.45 -2.28 -3.41
CA PRO A 17 -27.83 -2.32 -2.92
C PRO A 17 -28.81 -1.56 -3.83
N ALA A 18 -28.32 -0.62 -4.65
CA ALA A 18 -29.15 0.07 -5.64
C ALA A 18 -29.41 -0.77 -6.89
N ASN A 19 -28.65 -1.85 -7.10
CA ASN A 19 -28.79 -2.79 -8.20
C ASN A 19 -29.09 -4.21 -7.67
N ASN A 20 -30.04 -4.34 -6.75
CA ASN A 20 -30.47 -5.64 -6.20
C ASN A 20 -29.34 -6.53 -5.63
N TYR A 21 -28.28 -5.91 -5.11
CA TYR A 21 -27.06 -6.58 -4.63
C TYR A 21 -26.28 -7.33 -5.71
N ASP A 22 -26.45 -6.98 -6.98
CA ASP A 22 -25.55 -7.46 -8.03
C ASP A 22 -24.14 -6.90 -7.85
N THR A 23 -23.15 -7.67 -8.30
CA THR A 23 -21.74 -7.29 -8.24
C THR A 23 -21.45 -6.19 -9.26
N ASP A 24 -21.12 -5.00 -8.74
CA ASP A 24 -20.72 -3.84 -9.51
C ASP A 24 -19.22 -3.56 -9.30
N VAL A 25 -18.58 -2.85 -10.23
CA VAL A 25 -17.14 -2.60 -10.21
C VAL A 25 -16.85 -1.11 -10.17
N THR A 26 -16.18 -0.67 -9.10
CA THR A 26 -15.63 0.69 -9.01
C THR A 26 -14.15 0.69 -9.35
N ALA A 27 -13.66 1.76 -10.00
CA ALA A 27 -12.24 1.94 -10.29
C ALA A 27 -11.64 3.08 -9.47
N VAL A 28 -10.41 2.89 -8.99
CA VAL A 28 -9.59 3.93 -8.34
C VAL A 28 -8.25 3.97 -9.04
N THR A 29 -7.78 5.16 -9.42
CA THR A 29 -6.50 5.35 -10.08
C THR A 29 -5.62 6.33 -9.32
N ASP A 30 -4.32 6.03 -9.19
CA ASP A 30 -3.32 6.97 -8.71
C ASP A 30 -2.59 7.61 -9.90
N ALA A 31 -2.85 8.89 -10.13
CA ALA A 31 -2.29 9.64 -11.25
C ALA A 31 -0.75 9.70 -11.22
N LYS A 32 -0.11 9.67 -10.04
CA LYS A 32 1.36 9.69 -9.94
C LYS A 32 1.95 8.36 -10.36
N LEU A 33 1.37 7.26 -9.90
CA LEU A 33 1.80 5.91 -10.29
C LEU A 33 1.51 5.66 -11.77
N GLN A 34 0.36 6.10 -12.27
CA GLN A 34 -0.01 5.93 -13.67
C GLN A 34 0.92 6.70 -14.62
N ARG A 35 1.32 7.93 -14.27
CA ARG A 35 2.29 8.70 -15.07
C ARG A 35 3.67 8.06 -15.12
N ARG A 36 4.08 7.37 -14.04
CA ARG A 36 5.42 6.77 -13.92
C ARG A 36 5.51 5.36 -14.51
N TYR A 37 4.47 4.55 -14.29
CA TYR A 37 4.49 3.11 -14.59
C TYR A 37 3.47 2.70 -15.67
N GLY A 38 2.70 3.63 -16.21
CA GLY A 38 1.63 3.34 -17.16
C GLY A 38 0.39 2.76 -16.48
N ASP A 39 -0.46 2.11 -17.28
CA ASP A 39 -1.71 1.50 -16.80
C ASP A 39 -1.45 0.04 -16.38
N ASN A 40 -1.58 -0.24 -15.07
CA ASN A 40 -1.42 -1.55 -14.49
C ASN A 40 -2.55 -1.80 -13.47
N PRO A 41 -3.63 -2.49 -13.87
CA PRO A 41 -4.80 -2.70 -13.02
C PRO A 41 -4.58 -3.85 -12.02
N LEU A 42 -5.09 -3.65 -10.81
CA LEU A 42 -5.23 -4.64 -9.76
C LEU A 42 -6.72 -4.94 -9.56
N GLU A 43 -7.12 -6.20 -9.66
CA GLU A 43 -8.49 -6.62 -9.38
C GLU A 43 -8.63 -7.06 -7.92
N ILE A 44 -9.62 -6.50 -7.21
CA ILE A 44 -9.90 -6.78 -5.80
C ILE A 44 -11.37 -7.09 -5.64
N SER A 45 -11.69 -8.22 -5.00
CA SER A 45 -13.06 -8.49 -4.56
C SER A 45 -13.27 -8.00 -3.14
N ALA A 46 -14.12 -6.99 -2.95
CA ALA A 46 -14.45 -6.45 -1.64
C ALA A 46 -15.62 -7.23 -1.02
N ILE A 47 -15.31 -8.39 -0.46
CA ILE A 47 -16.30 -9.23 0.23
C ILE A 47 -16.95 -8.44 1.37
N GLY A 48 -18.29 -8.52 1.44
CA GLY A 48 -19.11 -7.85 2.46
C GLY A 48 -19.17 -6.33 2.33
N CYS A 49 -18.77 -5.78 1.19
CA CYS A 49 -18.83 -4.35 0.93
C CYS A 49 -20.09 -4.02 0.13
N THR A 50 -20.97 -3.21 0.71
CA THR A 50 -22.21 -2.77 0.04
C THR A 50 -22.19 -1.31 -0.41
N ARG A 51 -21.12 -0.58 -0.10
CA ARG A 51 -20.98 0.85 -0.42
C ARG A 51 -19.81 1.06 -1.35
N GLU A 52 -20.06 1.75 -2.46
CA GLU A 52 -19.02 2.15 -3.41
C GLU A 52 -17.87 2.91 -2.72
N SER A 53 -18.20 3.85 -1.81
CA SER A 53 -17.20 4.63 -1.07
C SER A 53 -16.25 3.78 -0.19
N GLU A 54 -16.73 2.66 0.33
CA GLU A 54 -15.90 1.71 1.07
C GLU A 54 -15.01 0.91 0.13
N ALA A 55 -15.56 0.43 -1.00
CA ALA A 55 -14.81 -0.26 -2.04
C ALA A 55 -13.66 0.62 -2.59
N GLN A 56 -13.93 1.90 -2.83
CA GLN A 56 -12.90 2.87 -3.23
C GLN A 56 -11.81 3.05 -2.16
N ARG A 57 -12.15 3.02 -0.88
CA ARG A 57 -11.15 3.12 0.20
C ARG A 57 -10.25 1.89 0.25
N ARG A 58 -10.81 0.69 0.05
CA ARG A 58 -10.03 -0.56 -0.05
C ARG A 58 -9.07 -0.51 -1.25
N GLY A 59 -9.56 -0.04 -2.41
CA GLY A 59 -8.73 0.19 -3.60
C GLY A 59 -7.58 1.18 -3.38
N LYS A 60 -7.88 2.35 -2.78
CA LYS A 60 -6.85 3.35 -2.41
C LYS A 60 -5.80 2.77 -1.48
N TRP A 61 -6.22 1.99 -0.48
CA TRP A 61 -5.30 1.34 0.46
C TRP A 61 -4.37 0.34 -0.22
N ALA A 62 -4.91 -0.47 -1.16
CA ALA A 62 -4.11 -1.43 -1.92
C ALA A 62 -3.03 -0.74 -2.78
N LEU A 63 -3.40 0.33 -3.49
CA LEU A 63 -2.43 1.13 -4.26
C LEU A 63 -1.39 1.80 -3.37
N LEU A 64 -1.81 2.35 -2.23
CA LEU A 64 -0.92 3.03 -1.29
C LEU A 64 0.12 2.08 -0.69
N THR A 65 -0.33 0.91 -0.24
CA THR A 65 0.53 -0.12 0.36
C THR A 65 1.52 -0.64 -0.68
N ASN A 66 1.05 -0.90 -1.90
CA ASN A 66 1.92 -1.30 -3.00
C ASN A 66 2.98 -0.24 -3.32
N SER A 67 2.62 1.05 -3.32
CA SER A 67 3.57 2.14 -3.54
C SER A 67 4.61 2.27 -2.43
N ARG A 68 4.29 1.85 -1.20
CA ARG A 68 5.12 2.03 0.01
C ARG A 68 5.73 0.74 0.54
N ASP A 69 5.75 -0.32 -0.27
CA ASP A 69 6.29 -1.62 0.07
C ASP A 69 7.84 -1.67 -0.02
N ARG A 70 8.52 -0.84 0.78
CA ARG A 70 9.98 -0.88 0.90
C ARG A 70 10.36 -1.69 2.13
N ALA A 71 10.97 -2.84 1.92
CA ALA A 71 11.58 -3.63 2.98
C ALA A 71 12.97 -3.10 3.34
N ILE A 72 13.32 -3.17 4.63
CA ILE A 72 14.66 -2.90 5.14
C ILE A 72 15.10 -4.06 6.04
N SER A 73 16.39 -4.33 6.05
CA SER A 73 17.01 -5.29 6.97
C SER A 73 18.06 -4.56 7.79
N PHE A 74 17.91 -4.55 9.11
CA PHE A 74 18.88 -3.95 10.03
C PHE A 74 19.31 -4.97 11.08
N ARG A 75 20.50 -4.76 11.66
CA ARG A 75 21.04 -5.60 12.74
C ARG A 75 21.17 -4.75 13.99
N VAL A 76 20.93 -5.37 15.15
CA VAL A 76 21.08 -4.75 16.47
C VAL A 76 22.22 -5.41 17.23
N GLY A 77 22.87 -4.67 18.13
CA GLY A 77 23.88 -5.20 19.04
C GLY A 77 23.27 -5.99 20.21
N LEU A 78 24.11 -6.38 21.18
CA LEU A 78 23.69 -7.19 22.34
C LEU A 78 22.66 -6.47 23.24
N ASP A 79 22.73 -5.13 23.30
CA ASP A 79 21.77 -4.28 24.02
C ASP A 79 20.42 -4.12 23.26
N GLY A 80 20.29 -4.72 22.08
CA GLY A 80 19.12 -4.62 21.22
C GLY A 80 17.96 -5.48 21.75
N ARG A 81 16.86 -4.84 22.15
CA ARG A 81 15.61 -5.55 22.46
C ARG A 81 15.00 -6.12 21.17
N ILE A 82 14.75 -7.42 21.13
CA ILE A 82 14.04 -8.07 20.01
C ILE A 82 12.58 -7.58 20.02
N PRO A 83 12.11 -6.89 18.97
CA PRO A 83 10.73 -6.41 18.89
C PRO A 83 9.77 -7.57 18.66
N LEU A 84 8.59 -7.49 19.25
CA LEU A 84 7.49 -8.41 18.93
C LEU A 84 6.76 -7.94 17.66
N PRO A 85 6.07 -8.83 16.93
CA PRO A 85 5.22 -8.43 15.83
C PRO A 85 4.23 -7.33 16.24
N GLY A 86 4.11 -6.28 15.42
CA GLY A 86 3.27 -5.10 15.69
C GLY A 86 4.02 -3.89 16.26
N TYR A 87 5.30 -4.02 16.64
CA TYR A 87 6.12 -2.88 17.05
C TYR A 87 6.47 -1.99 15.85
N VAL A 88 6.33 -0.67 16.02
CA VAL A 88 6.79 0.33 15.04
C VAL A 88 8.19 0.77 15.42
N ILE A 89 9.15 0.59 14.51
CA ILE A 89 10.57 0.88 14.75
C ILE A 89 10.97 2.06 13.86
N PRO A 90 11.27 3.24 14.43
CA PRO A 90 11.83 4.34 13.67
C PRO A 90 13.27 4.00 13.28
N VAL A 91 13.56 4.04 11.97
CA VAL A 91 14.91 3.82 11.45
C VAL A 91 15.42 5.11 10.83
N ALA A 92 16.58 5.56 11.30
CA ALA A 92 17.28 6.72 10.75
C ALA A 92 18.10 6.27 9.52
N ASP A 93 17.56 6.52 8.32
CA ASP A 93 18.18 6.19 7.03
C ASP A 93 18.78 7.45 6.39
N GLU A 94 20.11 7.54 6.35
CA GLU A 94 20.84 8.69 5.81
C GLU A 94 20.70 8.84 4.29
N LEU A 95 20.58 7.72 3.55
CA LEU A 95 20.42 7.75 2.09
C LEU A 95 19.07 8.34 1.69
N LEU A 96 18.04 8.06 2.49
CA LEU A 96 16.72 8.64 2.29
C LEU A 96 16.63 10.09 2.78
N ALA A 97 17.29 10.40 3.90
CA ALA A 97 17.26 11.73 4.49
C ALA A 97 18.16 12.74 3.77
N GLY A 98 19.17 12.29 3.02
CA GLY A 98 20.15 13.13 2.33
C GLY A 98 21.12 13.85 3.28
N ARG A 99 21.13 13.48 4.56
CA ARG A 99 22.03 14.00 5.60
C ARG A 99 22.21 12.95 6.70
N ALA A 100 23.30 13.04 7.45
CA ALA A 100 23.51 12.24 8.65
C ALA A 100 22.44 12.58 9.69
N ILE A 101 21.65 11.59 10.08
CA ILE A 101 20.54 11.70 11.05
C ILE A 101 20.64 10.67 12.18
N GLY A 102 21.67 9.82 12.17
CA GLY A 102 21.86 8.75 13.14
C GLY A 102 23.20 8.83 13.88
N GLY A 103 23.42 7.88 14.78
CA GLY A 103 24.62 7.77 15.61
C GLY A 103 24.29 7.21 16.98
N ARG A 104 25.26 6.58 17.63
CA ARG A 104 25.20 6.30 19.07
C ARG A 104 25.59 7.60 19.77
N ILE A 105 24.76 8.07 20.69
CA ILE A 105 25.11 9.14 21.63
C ILE A 105 26.07 8.57 22.67
#